data_AF-A0A847XAI3-F1
#
_entry.id   AF-A0A847XAI3-F1
#
_cell.length_a   1.000
_cell.length_b   1.000
_cell.length_c   1.000
_cell.angle_alpha   90.00
_cell.angle_beta   90.00
_cell.angle_gamma   90.00
#
_symmetry.space_group_name_H-M   'P 1'
#
loop_
_entity.id
_entity.type
_entity.pdbx_description
1 polymer ?
#
loop_
_entity_poly.entity_id
_entity_poly.type
_entity_poly.pdbx_seq_one_letter_code
_entity_poly.pdbx_strand_id
1 'polypeptide(L)' 'FEIPISYEEKGKEIGRQEGSAIAMKKATIKMLNEELDIQLIARVTGLDIKEIKEIQQEL' A
#
# COMPACT_ATOMS: atom_id res chain seq x y z
N PHE A 1 -8.63 31.38 4.95
CA PHE A 1 -7.29 31.57 5.53
C PHE A 1 -6.78 30.17 5.85
N GLU A 2 -5.93 29.59 5.00
CA GLU A 2 -5.31 28.28 5.27
C GLU A 2 -4.06 28.53 6.10
N ILE A 3 -3.96 27.87 7.25
CA ILE A 3 -2.74 27.89 8.06
C ILE A 3 -1.73 27.01 7.31
N PRO A 4 -0.56 27.53 6.92
CA PRO A 4 0.42 26.72 6.20
C PRO A 4 0.85 25.55 7.09
N ILE A 5 0.67 24.33 6.57
CA ILE A 5 1.09 23.08 7.22
C ILE A 5 2.55 23.23 7.64
N SER A 6 2.83 23.05 8.93
CA SER A 6 4.19 23.15 9.45
C SER A 6 5.08 22.07 8.82
N TYR A 7 6.40 22.30 8.77
CA TYR A 7 7.34 21.27 8.29
C TYR A 7 7.22 19.95 9.08
N GLU A 8 6.87 20.03 10.36
CA GLU A 8 6.64 18.85 11.21
C GLU A 8 5.39 18.08 10.79
N GLU A 9 4.27 18.76 10.54
CA GLU A 9 3.04 18.14 10.06
C GLU A 9 3.20 17.53 8.66
N LYS A 10 3.95 18.19 7.77
CA LYS A 10 4.31 17.61 6.46
C LYS A 10 5.11 16.33 6.63
N GLY A 11 6.09 16.31 7.54
CA GLY A 11 6.88 15.11 7.83
C GLY A 11 6.03 13.95 8.36
N LYS A 12 5.09 14.25 9.27
CA LYS A 12 4.15 13.23 9.80
C LYS A 12 3.26 12.66 8.72
N GLU A 13 2.75 13.50 7.82
CA GLU A 13 1.89 13.05 6.73
C GLU A 13 2.64 12.18 5.71
N ILE A 14 3.87 12.56 5.34
CA ILE A 14 4.75 11.73 4.49
C ILE A 14 4.99 10.37 5.14
N GLY A 15 5.40 10.34 6.41
CA GLY A 15 5.64 9.09 7.13
C GLY A 15 4.38 8.21 7.23
N ARG A 16 3.20 8.81 7.39
CA ARG A 16 1.93 8.09 7.38
C ARG A 16 1.64 7.45 6.03
N GLN A 17 1.87 8.18 4.93
CA GLN A 17 1.67 7.69 3.57
C GLN A 17 2.65 6.55 3.24
N GLU A 18 3.95 6.74 3.52
CA GLU A 18 4.98 5.71 3.32
C GLU A 18 4.69 4.46 4.15
N GLY A 19 4.36 4.63 5.43
CA GLY A 19 4.01 3.51 6.32
C GLY A 19 2.80 2.74 5.81
N SER A 20 1.77 3.44 5.33
CA SER A 20 0.57 2.82 4.74
C SER A 20 0.91 2.02 3.48
N ALA A 21 1.75 2.56 2.59
CA ALA A 21 2.17 1.88 1.38
C ALA A 21 2.98 0.61 1.68
N ILE A 22 3.92 0.68 2.63
CA ILE A 22 4.74 -0.46 3.07
C ILE A 22 3.85 -1.55 3.70
N ALA A 23 2.90 -1.16 4.56
CA ALA A 23 1.98 -2.08 5.20
C ALA A 23 1.11 -2.81 4.16
N MET A 24 0.60 -2.07 3.17
CA MET A 24 -0.20 -2.65 2.08
C MET A 24 0.63 -3.65 1.27
N LYS A 25 1.85 -3.28 0.84
CA LYS A 25 2.74 -4.19 0.10
C LYS A 25 3.02 -5.48 0.89
N LYS A 26 3.31 -5.38 2.19
CA LYS A 26 3.55 -6.55 3.05
C LYS A 26 2.32 -7.46 3.15
N ALA A 27 1.12 -6.87 3.28
CA ALA A 27 -0.13 -7.62 3.32
C ALA A 27 -0.38 -8.36 2.00
N THR A 28 -0.21 -7.68 0.86
CA THR A 28 -0.34 -8.27 -0.48
C THR A 28 0.63 -9.43 -0.69
N ILE A 29 1.90 -9.27 -0.31
CA ILE A 29 2.91 -10.35 -0.39
C ILE A 29 2.48 -11.57 0.43
N LYS A 30 2.00 -11.36 1.66
CA LYS A 30 1.52 -12.45 2.50
C LYS A 30 0.34 -13.19 1.86
N MET A 31 -0.61 -12.46 1.29
CA MET A 31 -1.76 -13.04 0.60
C MET A 31 -1.36 -13.83 -0.66
N LEU A 32 -0.40 -13.32 -1.43
CA LEU A 32 0.15 -14.02 -2.60
C LEU A 32 0.88 -15.32 -2.19
N ASN A 33 1.64 -15.29 -1.10
CA ASN A 33 2.31 -16.47 -0.55
C ASN A 33 1.33 -17.52 0.01
N GLU A 34 0.14 -17.09 0.44
CA GLU A 34 -0.96 -17.97 0.84
C GLU A 34 -1.80 -18.45 -0.36
N GLU A 35 -1.34 -18.19 -1.59
CA GLU A 35 -2.00 -18.58 -2.85
C GLU A 35 -3.45 -18.08 -2.97
N LEU A 36 -3.77 -16.95 -2.34
CA LEU A 36 -5.10 -16.35 -2.44
C LEU A 36 -5.40 -15.88 -3.86
N ASP A 37 -6.67 -15.97 -4.25
CA ASP A 37 -7.13 -15.51 -5.56
C ASP A 37 -6.86 -14.01 -5.77
N ILE A 38 -6.32 -13.65 -6.93
CA ILE A 38 -5.90 -12.27 -7.25
C ILE A 38 -7.09 -11.29 -7.22
N GLN A 39 -8.31 -11.73 -7.57
CA GLN A 39 -9.50 -10.85 -7.49
C GLN A 39 -9.91 -10.60 -6.03
N LEU A 40 -9.71 -11.58 -5.16
CA LEU A 40 -9.90 -11.40 -3.72
C LEU A 40 -8.88 -10.41 -3.15
N ILE A 41 -7.60 -10.55 -3.51
CA ILE A 41 -6.53 -9.64 -3.08
C ILE A 41 -6.85 -8.21 -3.51
N ALA A 42 -7.24 -7.99 -4.77
CA ALA A 42 -7.63 -6.67 -5.28
C ALA A 42 -8.79 -6.06 -4.49
N ARG A 43 -9.81 -6.86 -4.15
CA ARG A 43 -10.96 -6.39 -3.38
C ARG A 43 -10.60 -5.97 -1.95
N VAL A 44 -9.69 -6.71 -1.30
CA VAL A 44 -9.30 -6.46 0.10
C VAL A 44 -8.32 -5.30 0.21
N THR A 45 -7.34 -5.25 -0.69
CA THR A 45 -6.26 -4.26 -0.66
C THR A 45 -6.64 -2.95 -1.35
N GLY A 46 -7.61 -2.99 -2.26
CA GLY A 46 -7.96 -1.88 -3.14
C GLY A 46 -6.95 -1.65 -4.27
N LEU A 47 -5.91 -2.49 -4.37
CA LEU A 47 -4.93 -2.44 -5.45
C LEU A 47 -5.55 -2.98 -6.73
N ASP A 48 -5.09 -2.44 -7.85
CA ASP A 48 -5.46 -2.99 -9.14
C ASP A 48 -4.72 -4.31 -9.40
N ILE A 49 -5.24 -5.07 -10.37
CA ILE A 49 -4.68 -6.37 -10.74
C ILE A 49 -3.26 -6.25 -11.31
N LYS A 50 -2.91 -5.12 -11.91
CA LYS A 50 -1.59 -4.86 -12.49
C LYS A 50 -0.55 -4.65 -11.38
N GLU A 51 -0.85 -3.82 -10.39
CA GLU A 51 -0.05 -3.57 -9.19
C GLU A 51 0.20 -4.87 -8.41
N ILE A 52 -0.82 -5.71 -8.24
CA ILE A 52 -0.67 -7.01 -7.58
C ILE A 52 0.27 -7.93 -8.37
N LYS A 53 0.17 -7.93 -9.70
CA LYS A 53 1.07 -8.72 -10.56
C LYS A 53 2.50 -8.20 -10.56
N GLU A 54 2.69 -6.88 -10.48
CA GLU A 54 4.02 -6.28 -10.34
C GLU A 54 4.65 -6.72 -9.02
N ILE A 55 3.90 -6.68 -7.91
CA ILE A 55 4.35 -7.21 -6.61
C ILE A 55 4.69 -8.71 -6.70
N GLN A 56 3.87 -9.50 -7.41
CA GLN A 56 4.11 -10.93 -7.59
C GLN A 56 5.39 -11.22 -8.39
N GLN A 57 5.76 -10.36 -9.34
CA GLN A 57 6.99 -10.51 -10.13
C GLN A 57 8.26 -10.13 -9.35
N GLU A 58 8.12 -9.37 -8.27
CA GLU A 58 9.24 -8.98 -7.38
C GLU A 58 9.54 -10.02 -6.28
N LEU A 59 8.74 -11.09 -6.17
CA LEU A 59 8.94 -12.22 -5.25
C LEU A 59 9.92 -13.25 -5.81
#